data_AF-A0AA38G4B2-F1
#
_entry.id   AF-A0AA38G4B2-F1
#
_cell.length_a   1.000
_cell.length_b   1.000
_cell.length_c   1.000
_cell.angle_alpha   90.00
_cell.angle_beta   90.00
_cell.angle_gamma   90.00
#
_symmetry.space_group_name_H-M   'P 1'
#
loop_
_entity.id
_entity.type
_entity.pdbx_description
1 polymer ?
#
loop_
_entity_poly.entity_id
_entity_poly.type
_entity_poly.pdbx_seq_one_letter_code
_entity_poly.pdbx_strand_id
1 'polypeptide(L)' 'GSGYPPGARPQICPTCRGIGKVTIPPFASTCMTCRGSGRVVKELCRACKGHGTVRGTKEIDVNIPA' A
#
# COMPACT_ATOMS: atom_id res chain seq x y z
N GLY A 1 -1.93 2.44 5.23
CA GLY A 1 -1.37 1.07 5.13
C GLY A 1 -1.26 0.69 3.67
N SER A 2 -0.57 -0.40 3.35
CA SER A 2 -0.15 -0.73 1.98
C SER A 2 -1.10 -1.65 1.20
N GLY A 3 -2.28 -1.95 1.74
CA GLY A 3 -3.35 -2.62 0.99
C GLY A 3 -3.22 -4.14 0.91
N TYR A 4 -2.24 -4.72 1.59
CA TYR A 4 -2.01 -6.16 1.64
C TYR A 4 -1.88 -6.67 3.10
N PRO A 5 -2.18 -7.95 3.37
CA PRO A 5 -1.98 -8.55 4.69
C PRO A 5 -0.50 -8.53 5.08
N PRO A 6 -0.15 -8.34 6.38
CA PRO A 6 1.25 -8.32 6.83
C PRO A 6 1.99 -9.66 6.62
N GLY A 7 1.28 -10.77 6.43
CA GLY A 7 1.86 -12.08 6.10
C GLY A 7 1.86 -12.42 4.60
N ALA A 8 1.32 -11.55 3.75
CA ALA A 8 1.21 -11.84 2.34
C ALA A 8 2.58 -11.69 1.67
N ARG A 9 2.97 -12.68 0.87
CA ARG A 9 4.29 -12.75 0.25
C ARG A 9 4.41 -11.71 -0.87
N PRO A 10 5.16 -10.62 -0.68
CA PRO A 10 5.28 -9.60 -1.70
C PRO A 10 6.26 -10.07 -2.77
N GLN A 11 5.79 -10.10 -4.02
CA GLN A 11 6.65 -10.40 -5.16
C GLN A 11 7.15 -9.10 -5.79
N ILE A 12 8.35 -9.14 -6.38
CA ILE A 12 8.92 -7.99 -7.07
C ILE A 12 7.99 -7.61 -8.22
N CYS A 13 7.65 -6.33 -8.33
CA CYS A 13 6.81 -5.85 -9.42
C CYS A 13 7.56 -6.04 -10.75
N PRO A 14 7.03 -6.83 -11.71
CA PRO A 14 7.72 -7.05 -12.99
C PRO A 14 7.78 -5.78 -13.84
N THR A 15 6.80 -4.89 -13.71
CA THR A 15 6.68 -3.64 -14.48
C THR A 15 7.78 -2.63 -14.14
N CYS A 16 8.07 -2.45 -12.84
CA CYS A 16 9.09 -1.50 -12.39
C CYS A 16 10.33 -2.17 -11.78
N ARG A 17 10.42 -3.51 -11.80
CA ARG A 17 11.53 -4.30 -11.23
C ARG A 17 11.92 -3.93 -9.79
N GLY A 18 10.95 -3.57 -8.94
CA GLY A 18 11.24 -3.16 -7.56
C GLY A 18 11.42 -1.66 -7.35
N ILE A 19 11.47 -0.86 -8.41
CA ILE A 19 11.80 0.57 -8.34
C ILE A 19 10.61 1.41 -7.82
N GLY A 20 9.38 0.97 -8.06
CA GLY A 20 8.15 1.71 -7.69
C GLY A 20 7.76 2.83 -8.66
N LYS A 21 8.63 3.20 -9.59
CA LYS A 21 8.38 4.17 -10.67
C LYS A 21 8.77 3.58 -12.02
N VAL A 22 8.07 4.01 -13.07
CA VAL A 22 8.35 3.64 -14.46
C VAL A 22 8.85 4.90 -15.14
N THR A 23 10.07 4.87 -15.65
CA THR A 23 10.66 5.99 -16.39
C THR A 23 10.41 5.79 -17.86
N ILE A 24 9.70 6.73 -18.47
CA ILE A 24 9.41 6.80 -19.91
C ILE A 24 9.99 8.14 -20.37
N PRO A 25 11.26 8.18 -20.79
CA PRO A 25 11.99 9.44 -21.01
C PRO A 25 11.21 10.40 -21.91
N PRO A 26 11.11 11.69 -21.54
CA PRO A 26 11.74 12.36 -20.39
C PRO A 26 10.94 12.27 -19.06
N PHE A 27 9.79 11.59 -19.05
CA PHE A 27 8.87 11.57 -17.92
C PHE A 27 9.10 10.38 -16.99
N ALA A 28 8.81 10.57 -15.70
CA ALA A 28 8.76 9.48 -14.73
C ALA A 28 7.38 9.46 -14.09
N SER A 29 6.72 8.30 -14.17
CA SER A 29 5.39 8.10 -13.61
C SER A 29 5.42 7.02 -12.55
N THR A 30 4.58 7.16 -11.53
CA THR A 30 4.43 6.13 -10.49
C THR A 30 3.96 4.82 -11.13
N CYS A 31 4.57 3.70 -10.75
CA CYS A 31 4.17 2.41 -11.30
C CYS A 31 2.73 2.08 -10.89
N MET A 32 1.81 2.02 -11.86
CA MET A 32 0.40 1.74 -11.60
C MET A 32 0.17 0.31 -11.09
N THR A 33 1.04 -0.64 -11.46
CA THR A 33 0.93 -2.05 -11.05
C THR A 33 1.17 -2.24 -9.56
N CYS A 34 2.15 -1.54 -8.98
CA CYS A 34 2.46 -1.61 -7.55
C CYS A 34 2.11 -0.34 -6.77
N ARG A 35 1.51 0.67 -7.42
CA ARG A 35 1.19 2.00 -6.86
C ARG A 35 2.35 2.64 -6.06
N GLY A 36 3.58 2.50 -6.55
CA GLY A 36 4.77 3.03 -5.85
C GLY A 36 5.43 2.10 -4.83
N SER A 37 4.81 0.97 -4.48
CA SER A 37 5.36 0.06 -3.45
C SER A 37 6.55 -0.78 -3.91
N GLY A 38 6.87 -0.82 -5.21
CA GLY A 38 7.91 -1.66 -5.81
C GLY A 38 7.61 -3.17 -5.82
N ARG A 39 6.63 -3.62 -5.02
CA ARG A 39 6.23 -5.01 -4.89
C ARG A 39 4.73 -5.16 -5.14
N VAL A 40 4.35 -6.29 -5.71
CA VAL A 40 2.96 -6.69 -5.95
C VAL A 40 2.62 -7.85 -5.04
N VAL A 41 1.44 -7.81 -4.45
CA VAL A 41 0.97 -8.87 -3.56
C VAL A 41 -0.27 -9.50 -4.19
N LYS A 42 -0.21 -10.82 -4.44
CA LYS A 42 -1.34 -11.57 -5.01
C LYS A 42 -2.50 -11.69 -4.04
N GLU A 43 -2.20 -11.75 -2.73
CA GLU A 43 -3.21 -11.81 -1.69
C GLU A 43 -3.70 -10.41 -1.33
N LEU A 44 -4.94 -10.12 -1.71
CA LEU A 44 -5.60 -8.89 -1.34
C LEU A 44 -5.94 -8.91 0.15
N CYS A 45 -5.69 -7.80 0.82
CA CYS A 45 -6.09 -7.57 2.21
C CYS A 45 -7.60 -7.64 2.31
N ARG A 46 -8.17 -8.70 2.92
CA ARG A 46 -9.62 -8.81 3.13
C ARG A 46 -10.15 -7.71 4.05
N ALA A 47 -9.38 -7.31 5.06
CA ALA A 47 -9.76 -6.27 6.01
C ALA A 47 -9.91 -4.88 5.35
N CYS A 48 -9.01 -4.55 4.43
CA CYS A 48 -8.96 -3.25 3.76
C CYS A 48 -9.40 -3.29 2.29
N LYS A 49 -9.82 -4.45 1.77
CA LYS A 49 -10.17 -4.70 0.36
C LYS A 49 -9.19 -4.10 -0.66
N GLY A 50 -7.90 -4.08 -0.35
CA GLY A 50 -6.86 -3.46 -1.19
C GLY A 50 -6.75 -1.93 -1.09
N HIS A 51 -7.59 -1.25 -0.32
CA HIS A 51 -7.55 0.20 -0.14
C HIS A 51 -6.40 0.68 0.76
N GLY A 52 -5.81 -0.22 1.56
CA GLY A 52 -4.73 0.12 2.47
C GLY A 52 -5.15 0.94 3.69
N THR A 53 -6.43 1.24 3.82
CA THR A 53 -7.02 1.97 4.93
C THR A 53 -8.26 1.23 5.39
N VAL A 54 -8.33 0.91 6.68
CA VAL A 54 -9.53 0.41 7.35
C VAL A 54 -10.10 1.53 8.20
N ARG A 55 -11.43 1.66 8.25
CA ARG A 55 -12.08 2.55 9.22
C ARG A 55 -11.90 1.92 10.60
N GLY A 56 -10.96 2.44 11.38
CA GLY A 56 -10.85 2.13 12.80
C GLY A 56 -11.61 3.19 13.58
N THR A 57 -12.64 2.78 14.31
CA THR A 57 -13.27 3.64 15.32
C THR A 57 -12.22 3.83 16.41
N LYS A 58 -11.66 5.04 16.51
CA LYS A 58 -10.78 5.42 17.61
C LYS A 58 -11.68 6.02 18.69
N GLU A 59 -11.94 5.25 19.74
CA GLU A 59 -12.46 5.81 20.99
C GLU A 59 -11.32 6.62 21.62
N ILE A 60 -11.46 7.94 21.58
CA ILE A 60 -10.57 8.87 22.26
C ILE A 60 -11.08 9.07 23.68
N ASP A 61 -10.42 8.45 24.63
CA ASP A 61 -10.64 8.70 26.05
C ASP A 61 -10.04 10.08 26.38
N VAL A 62 -10.88 11.10 26.51
CA VAL A 62 -10.46 12.45 26.90
C VAL A 62 -10.54 12.52 28.41
N ASN A 63 -9.39 12.44 29.06
CA ASN A 63 -9.25 12.75 30.47
C ASN A 63 -9.23 14.29 30.63
N ILE A 64 -10.26 14.86 31.26
CA ILE A 64 -10.35 16.29 31.60
C ILE A 64 -9.81 16.45 33.03
N PRO A 65 -8.56 16.92 33.23
CA PRO A 65 -8.08 17.32 34.54
C PRO A 65 -8.74 18.64 34.98
N ALA A 66 -9.08 18.71 36.26
CA ALA A 66 -9.75 19.84 36.93
C ALA A 66 -8.80 20.98 37.29
#